data_AF-A0A655BND7-F1
#
_entry.id   AF-A0A655BND7-F1
#
_cell.length_a   1.000
_cell.length_b   1.000
_cell.length_c   1.000
_cell.angle_alpha   90.00
_cell.angle_beta   90.00
_cell.angle_gamma   90.00
#
_symmetry.space_group_name_H-M   'P 1'
#
loop_
_entity.id
_entity.type
_entity.pdbx_description
1 polymer ?
#
loop_
_entity_poly.entity_id
_entity_poly.type
_entity_poly.pdbx_seq_one_letter_code
_entity_poly.pdbx_strand_id
1 'polypeptide(L)' 'METRRDERIGQLLQALKRSDKLHLKEAATLLGVSEMTIRRDLNHKSAPVVLLGGYIVLEPRSARKVLSE' A
#
# COMPACT_ATOMS: atom_id res chain seq x y z
N MET A 1 -13.89 1.58 -12.43
CA MET A 1 -12.55 0.96 -12.36
C MET A 1 -11.80 1.24 -11.05
N GLU A 2 -12.38 2.02 -10.13
CA GLU A 2 -11.81 2.34 -8.81
C GLU A 2 -11.84 1.15 -7.83
N THR A 3 -12.88 0.30 -7.92
CA THR A 3 -13.08 -0.89 -7.08
C THR A 3 -11.89 -1.85 -7.04
N ARG A 4 -11.24 -2.12 -8.19
CA ARG A 4 -10.10 -3.04 -8.24
C ARG A 4 -8.92 -2.56 -7.39
N ARG A 5 -8.75 -1.24 -7.23
CA ARG A 5 -7.68 -0.69 -6.41
C ARG A 5 -8.02 -0.82 -4.94
N ASP A 6 -9.22 -0.41 -4.55
CA ASP A 6 -9.70 -0.54 -3.18
C ASP A 6 -9.66 -1.99 -2.69
N GLU A 7 -9.98 -2.96 -3.56
CA GLU A 7 -9.80 -4.38 -3.27
C GLU A 7 -8.34 -4.74 -2.98
N ARG A 8 -7.40 -4.29 -3.83
CA ARG A 8 -5.96 -4.54 -3.61
C ARG A 8 -5.48 -3.90 -2.31
N ILE A 9 -5.82 -2.63 -2.05
CA ILE A 9 -5.48 -1.93 -0.81
C ILE A 9 -6.09 -2.65 0.39
N GLY A 10 -7.34 -3.10 0.30
CA GLY A 10 -8.02 -3.86 1.34
C GLY A 10 -7.33 -5.19 1.66
N GLN A 11 -6.83 -5.90 0.65
CA GLN A 11 -6.02 -7.11 0.83
C GLN A 11 -4.68 -6.81 1.50
N LEU A 12 -3.98 -5.74 1.09
CA LEU A 12 -2.74 -5.30 1.75
C LEU A 12 -2.99 -4.95 3.22
N LEU A 13 -4.07 -4.25 3.52
CA LEU A 13 -4.47 -3.92 4.89
C LEU A 13 -4.77 -5.17 5.72
N GLN A 14 -5.44 -6.17 5.15
CA GLN A 14 -5.68 -7.44 5.85
C GLN A 14 -4.38 -8.19 6.14
N ALA A 15 -3.45 -8.22 5.19
CA ALA A 15 -2.13 -8.82 5.40
C ALA A 15 -1.35 -8.04 6.47
N LEU A 16 -1.41 -6.72 6.46
CA LEU A 16 -0.75 -5.85 7.43
C LEU A 16 -1.36 -5.92 8.84
N LYS A 17 -2.65 -6.25 8.96
CA LYS A 17 -3.27 -6.54 10.26
C LYS A 17 -2.74 -7.81 10.91
N ARG A 18 -2.23 -8.76 10.10
CA ARG A 18 -1.61 -10.00 10.60
C ARG A 18 -0.11 -9.85 10.81
N SER A 19 0.54 -9.02 10.01
CA SER A 19 1.98 -8.75 10.04
C SER A 19 2.22 -7.25 9.98
N ASP A 20 2.89 -6.64 10.96
CA ASP A 20 3.14 -5.18 11.01
C ASP A 20 3.82 -4.59 9.76
N LYS A 21 4.42 -5.45 8.92
CA LYS A 21 5.05 -5.11 7.64
C LYS A 21 4.83 -6.21 6.61
N LEU A 22 4.75 -5.84 5.33
CA LEU A 22 4.58 -6.76 4.21
C LEU A 22 5.62 -6.45 3.12
N HIS A 23 6.41 -7.44 2.69
CA HIS A 23 7.41 -7.19 1.64
C HIS A 23 6.74 -6.87 0.30
N LEU A 24 7.28 -5.92 -0.46
CA LEU A 24 6.72 -5.48 -1.75
C LEU A 24 6.56 -6.64 -2.74
N LYS A 25 7.55 -7.55 -2.77
CA LYS A 25 7.51 -8.78 -3.56
C LYS A 25 6.37 -9.72 -3.15
N GLU A 26 6.15 -9.90 -1.84
CA GLU A 26 5.08 -10.74 -1.31
C GLU A 26 3.72 -10.14 -1.63
N ALA A 27 3.60 -8.82 -1.47
CA ALA A 27 2.40 -8.07 -1.85
C ALA A 27 2.09 -8.20 -3.34
N ALA A 28 3.12 -8.13 -4.20
CA ALA A 28 3.01 -8.31 -5.64
C ALA A 28 2.47 -9.70 -5.99
N THR A 29 3.05 -10.75 -5.39
CA THR A 29 2.59 -12.13 -5.54
C THR A 29 1.15 -12.31 -5.02
N LEU A 30 0.83 -11.78 -3.84
CA LEU A 30 -0.48 -11.91 -3.19
C LEU A 30 -1.60 -11.26 -4.01
N LEU A 31 -1.30 -10.14 -4.65
CA LEU A 31 -2.24 -9.40 -5.50
C LEU A 31 -2.20 -9.82 -6.97
N GLY A 32 -1.25 -10.68 -7.36
CA GLY A 32 -1.04 -11.07 -8.76
C GLY A 32 -0.66 -9.90 -9.68
N VAL A 33 0.03 -8.88 -9.15
CA VAL A 33 0.43 -7.67 -9.91
C VAL A 33 1.93 -7.42 -9.77
N SER A 34 2.48 -6.58 -10.64
CA SER A 34 3.88 -6.14 -10.51
C SER A 34 4.07 -5.15 -9.37
N GLU A 35 5.29 -5.10 -8.83
CA GLU A 35 5.70 -4.14 -7.81
C GLU A 35 5.44 -2.68 -8.21
N MET A 36 5.57 -2.38 -9.51
CA MET A 36 5.27 -1.05 -10.07
C MET A 36 3.80 -0.68 -9.93
N THR A 37 2.88 -1.64 -10.09
CA THR A 37 1.44 -1.42 -9.90
C THR A 37 1.14 -1.09 -8.45
N ILE A 38 1.78 -1.81 -7.51
CA ILE A 38 1.63 -1.53 -6.09
C ILE A 38 2.18 -0.14 -5.76
N ARG A 39 3.39 0.20 -6.23
CA ARG A 39 3.96 1.55 -6.04
C ARG A 39 3.03 2.64 -6.56
N ARG A 40 2.41 2.44 -7.72
CA ARG A 40 1.39 3.36 -8.28
C ARG A 40 0.14 3.42 -7.42
N ASP A 41 -0.31 2.28 -6.90
CA ASP A 41 -1.47 2.20 -6.01
C ASP A 41 -1.22 2.93 -4.68
N LEU A 42 -0.02 2.79 -4.12
CA LEU A 42 0.42 3.46 -2.89
C LEU A 42 0.64 4.97 -3.08
N ASN A 43 1.07 5.42 -4.26
CA ASN A 43 1.32 6.83 -4.56
C ASN A 43 0.05 7.68 -4.69
N HIS A 44 -1.15 7.14 -4.43
CA HIS A 44 -2.35 7.96 -4.38
C HIS A 44 -2.41 8.78 -3.10
N LYS A 45 -3.02 9.96 -3.22
CA LYS A 45 -3.53 10.75 -2.10
C LYS A 45 -4.66 10.07 -1.29
N SER A 46 -4.75 8.75 -1.17
CA SER A 46 -5.73 8.12 -0.26
C SER A 46 -5.30 6.75 0.28
N ALA A 47 -4.09 6.27 -0.04
CA ALA A 47 -3.68 4.95 0.43
C ALA A 47 -3.30 5.00 1.92
N PRO A 48 -3.89 4.17 2.80
CA PRO A 48 -3.56 4.09 4.23
C PRO A 48 -2.27 3.30 4.50
N VAL A 49 -1.39 3.22 3.51
CA VAL A 49 -0.21 2.35 3.48
C VAL A 49 0.92 3.06 2.75
N VAL A 50 2.15 2.83 3.19
CA VAL A 50 3.37 3.47 2.64
C VAL A 50 4.45 2.42 2.38
N LEU A 51 5.35 2.71 1.42
CA LEU A 51 6.50 1.85 1.10
C LEU A 51 7.77 2.40 1.75
N LEU A 52 8.40 1.60 2.62
CA LEU A 52 9.66 1.90 3.30
C LEU A 52 10.68 0.80 3.00
N GLY A 53 11.75 1.15 2.27
CA GLY A 53 12.88 0.24 2.04
C GLY A 53 12.52 -1.12 1.40
N GLY A 54 11.45 -1.16 0.59
CA GLY A 54 10.94 -2.41 -0.01
C GLY A 54 9.86 -3.14 0.81
N TYR A 55 9.45 -2.60 1.96
CA TYR A 55 8.34 -3.10 2.76
C TYR A 55 7.18 -2.12 2.75
N ILE A 56 5.97 -2.63 2.58
CA ILE A 56 4.72 -1.92 2.77
C ILE A 56 4.40 -1.97 4.26
N VAL A 57 4.06 -0.83 4.83
CA VAL A 57 3.58 -0.69 6.21
C VAL A 57 2.34 0.20 6.23
N LEU A 58 1.59 0.18 7.32
CA LEU A 58 0.49 1.12 7.52
C LEU A 58 1.03 2.55 7.59
N GLU A 59 0.33 3.50 6.98
CA GLU A 59 0.70 4.91 7.11
C GLU A 59 0.47 5.33 8.57
N PRO A 60 1.53 5.75 9.30
CA PRO A 60 1.33 6.32 10.62
C PRO A 60 0.57 7.64 10.44
N ARG A 61 -0.66 7.71 10.94
CA ARG A 61 -1.66 8.80 10.82
C ARG A 61 -1.16 10.25 11.03
N SER A 62 0.10 10.45 11.38
CA SER A 62 0.76 11.74 11.55
C SER A 62 1.43 12.29 10.28
N ALA A 63 1.60 11.50 9.21
CA ALA A 63 2.51 11.85 8.12
C ALA A 63 1.87 12.54 6.91
N ARG A 64 0.56 12.83 6.93
CA ARG A 64 -0.13 13.37 5.75
C ARG A 64 -0.78 14.73 5.96
N LYS A 65 0.02 15.66 6.48
CA LYS A 65 -0.26 17.09 6.37
C LYS A 65 1.03 17.84 6.04
N VAL A 66 1.49 17.77 4.79
CA VAL A 66 2.29 18.81 4.09
C VAL A 66 2.55 18.33 2.65
N LEU A 67 2.70 19.27 1.72
CA LEU A 67 2.84 19.12 0.26
C LEU A 67 1.54 18.89 -0.53
N SER A 68 0.71 19.92 -0.52
CA SER A 68 0.07 20.41 -1.73
C SER A 68 0.12 21.94 -1.66
N GLU A 69 1.23 22.52 -2.10
CA GLU A 69 1.31 23.87 -2.66
C GLU A 69 1.60 23.71 -4.16
#